data_AF-A0A813GXT9-F1
#
_entry.id   AF-A0A813GXT9-F1
#
_cell.length_a   1.000
_cell.length_b   1.000
_cell.length_c   1.000
_cell.angle_alpha   90.00
_cell.angle_beta   90.00
_cell.angle_gamma   90.00
#
_symmetry.space_group_name_H-M   'P 1'
#
loop_
_entity.id
_entity.type
_entity.pdbx_description
1 polymer ?
#
loop_
_entity_poly.entity_id
_entity_poly.type
_entity_poly.pdbx_seq_one_letter_code
_entity_poly.pdbx_strand_id
1 'polypeptide(L)'
;ELIEVLPGKLEAAVFAAVARELTGCGVEVELHIYISELQAPGELDACEGIACRAQCATWEASHFLRFECAALGPDGFPLLRVPGTTLSGLGYEPSLHVTVTCRFPFSVLPPWLKDGSRAGSLQIELREMDGVFARPLRLHICRYQRVAPEKRRTAVCIRPHVGLRQHSQLLNDWLSYHRLIGLDHFLMYDGDGSGEELVGEQAANAVSRKLRTEGRLTYMRTIAGQFGRRMQGLDEDFWKKIGGSSCIETLQVNHCLLLSKSAGFDWFVYLRGIDKFLHSDTDEFSGPDMFKMKLEHGWAANGVAFQIMRRHCGNRVQMDFNSSFSSLAPPVFAEFTGCEPLSWSEADPYHDESWVPMIKTQYAEAMYPNLGLPINASLDVKMISIRSLRAQHFVRAFEAGGEHGERTYAPNMKDEARFTEEDTGLSWAVKFLRAPPS
;
A
#
# COMPACT_ATOMS: atom_id res chain seq x y z
N GLU A 1 -2.06 -38.19 -2.84
CA GLU A 1 -3.52 -38.40 -2.69
C GLU A 1 -4.24 -37.35 -3.54
N LEU A 2 -5.35 -37.70 -4.17
CA LEU A 2 -6.21 -36.72 -4.86
C LEU A 2 -6.84 -35.83 -3.78
N ILE A 3 -6.46 -34.55 -3.73
CA ILE A 3 -7.11 -33.56 -2.86
C ILE A 3 -8.52 -33.37 -3.42
N GLU A 4 -9.51 -34.01 -2.80
CA GLU A 4 -10.91 -33.89 -3.22
C GLU A 4 -11.46 -32.52 -2.80
N VAL A 5 -11.74 -31.70 -3.81
CA VAL A 5 -12.26 -30.34 -3.64
C VAL A 5 -13.76 -30.43 -3.42
N LEU A 6 -14.19 -30.39 -2.17
CA LEU A 6 -15.61 -30.53 -1.84
C LEU A 6 -16.34 -29.17 -1.97
N PRO A 7 -17.42 -29.09 -2.77
CA PRO A 7 -18.23 -27.88 -2.89
C PRO A 7 -18.67 -27.34 -1.53
N GLY A 8 -18.50 -26.03 -1.32
CA GLY A 8 -18.87 -25.38 -0.05
C GLY A 8 -17.81 -25.43 1.06
N LYS A 9 -16.64 -26.02 0.82
CA LYS A 9 -15.46 -25.89 1.70
C LYS A 9 -14.54 -24.73 1.34
N LEU A 10 -14.77 -24.07 0.21
CA LEU A 10 -13.96 -22.93 -0.23
C LEU A 10 -14.74 -21.62 -0.05
N GLU A 11 -14.01 -20.59 0.33
CA GLU A 11 -14.45 -19.21 0.39
C GLU A 11 -13.64 -18.37 -0.59
N ALA A 12 -14.33 -17.54 -1.35
CA ALA A 12 -13.71 -16.60 -2.25
C ALA A 12 -14.18 -15.18 -1.93
N ALA A 13 -13.24 -14.26 -1.84
CA ALA A 13 -13.47 -12.84 -1.60
C ALA A 13 -12.82 -12.03 -2.72
N VAL A 14 -13.61 -11.22 -3.42
CA VAL A 14 -13.06 -10.24 -4.35
C VAL A 14 -12.68 -9.01 -3.56
N PHE A 15 -11.38 -8.77 -3.41
CA PHE A 15 -10.89 -7.67 -2.59
C PHE A 15 -10.56 -6.43 -3.42
N ALA A 16 -10.36 -6.57 -4.73
CA ALA A 16 -10.12 -5.46 -5.64
C ALA A 16 -10.80 -5.70 -6.99
N ALA A 17 -11.32 -4.63 -7.59
CA ALA A 17 -11.90 -4.65 -8.93
C ALA A 17 -11.53 -3.38 -9.69
N VAL A 18 -11.17 -3.54 -10.95
CA VAL A 18 -10.70 -2.47 -11.83
C VAL A 18 -11.49 -2.54 -13.13
N ALA A 19 -12.14 -1.45 -13.50
CA ALA A 19 -12.76 -1.32 -14.82
C ALA A 19 -11.95 -0.30 -15.64
N ARG A 20 -11.46 -0.73 -16.81
CA ARG A 20 -10.70 0.10 -17.74
C ARG A 20 -11.35 0.13 -19.12
N GLU A 21 -11.40 1.30 -19.72
CA GLU A 21 -11.84 1.43 -21.11
C GLU A 21 -10.82 0.77 -22.05
N LEU A 22 -11.32 -0.07 -22.96
CA LEU A 22 -10.58 -0.54 -24.12
C LEU A 22 -11.01 0.36 -25.30
N THR A 23 -10.15 1.32 -25.64
CA THR A 23 -10.45 2.36 -26.64
C THR A 23 -11.06 1.76 -27.92
N GLY A 24 -12.30 2.16 -28.22
CA GLY A 24 -13.04 1.72 -29.40
C GLY A 24 -13.64 0.31 -29.36
N CYS A 25 -13.38 -0.48 -28.31
CA CYS A 25 -13.72 -1.91 -28.28
C CYS A 25 -14.67 -2.30 -27.12
N GLY A 26 -14.53 -1.68 -25.94
CA GLY A 26 -15.35 -2.04 -24.78
C GLY A 26 -14.74 -1.62 -23.46
N VAL A 27 -15.03 -2.38 -22.41
CA VAL A 27 -14.39 -2.24 -21.09
C VAL A 27 -13.84 -3.59 -20.67
N GLU A 28 -12.65 -3.55 -20.10
CA GLU A 28 -12.09 -4.69 -19.41
C GLU A 28 -12.27 -4.51 -17.91
N VAL A 29 -12.72 -5.57 -17.27
CA VAL A 29 -12.87 -5.67 -15.82
C VAL A 29 -11.87 -6.69 -15.31
N GLU A 30 -10.92 -6.24 -14.50
CA GLU A 30 -9.93 -7.04 -13.81
C GLU A 30 -10.37 -7.20 -12.34
N LEU A 31 -10.54 -8.44 -11.90
CA LEU A 31 -11.03 -8.82 -10.56
C LEU A 31 -9.93 -9.58 -9.83
N HIS A 32 -9.62 -9.17 -8.60
CA HIS A 32 -8.65 -9.87 -7.76
C HIS A 32 -9.36 -10.59 -6.63
N ILE A 33 -9.08 -11.89 -6.53
CA ILE A 33 -9.84 -12.83 -5.76
C ILE A 33 -8.90 -13.54 -4.80
N TYR A 34 -9.19 -13.44 -3.52
CA TYR A 34 -8.59 -14.31 -2.50
C TYR A 34 -9.46 -15.56 -2.36
N ILE A 35 -8.88 -16.74 -2.51
CA ILE A 35 -9.58 -18.03 -2.42
C ILE A 35 -8.94 -18.86 -1.32
N SER A 36 -9.72 -19.27 -0.32
CA SER A 36 -9.22 -20.00 0.85
C SER A 36 -10.14 -21.13 1.26
N GLU A 37 -9.59 -22.11 1.99
CA GLU A 37 -10.37 -23.19 2.59
C GLU A 37 -11.04 -22.72 3.89
N LEU A 38 -12.36 -22.92 3.98
CA LEU A 38 -13.18 -22.64 5.17
C LEU A 38 -12.84 -23.54 6.36
N GLN A 39 -12.30 -24.73 6.11
CA GLN A 39 -11.93 -25.70 7.14
C GLN A 39 -10.46 -25.60 7.54
N ALA A 40 -9.69 -24.67 6.97
CA ALA A 40 -8.33 -24.42 7.41
C ALA A 40 -8.34 -23.98 8.89
N PRO A 41 -7.33 -24.38 9.68
CA PRO A 41 -7.28 -24.05 11.09
C PRO A 41 -7.40 -22.53 11.32
N GLY A 42 -8.24 -22.17 12.30
CA GLY A 42 -8.46 -20.78 12.74
C GLY A 42 -7.38 -20.27 13.68
N GLU A 43 -6.43 -21.12 14.05
CA GLU A 43 -5.21 -20.76 14.77
C GLU A 43 -4.03 -21.01 13.83
N LEU A 44 -3.15 -20.01 13.72
CA LEU A 44 -1.91 -20.12 12.96
C LEU A 44 -0.76 -20.36 13.94
N ASP A 45 0.18 -21.22 13.55
CA ASP A 45 1.38 -21.44 14.34
C ASP A 45 2.21 -20.15 14.38
N ALA A 46 2.90 -19.92 15.50
CA ALA A 46 3.88 -18.84 15.60
C ALA A 46 4.90 -19.00 14.46
N CYS A 47 5.07 -17.93 13.70
CA CYS A 47 5.88 -17.91 12.49
C CYS A 47 6.49 -16.52 12.32
N GLU A 48 7.56 -16.43 11.54
CA GLU A 48 8.21 -15.16 11.20
C GLU A 48 8.34 -15.03 9.68
N GLY A 49 8.13 -13.80 9.18
CA GLY A 49 8.34 -13.45 7.78
C GLY A 49 7.62 -14.36 6.77
N ILE A 50 8.39 -15.02 5.92
CA ILE A 50 7.92 -15.86 4.79
C ILE A 50 7.14 -17.09 5.29
N ALA A 51 7.48 -17.64 6.47
CA ALA A 51 6.79 -18.81 7.02
C ALA A 51 5.33 -18.51 7.37
N CYS A 52 5.02 -17.28 7.80
CA CYS A 52 3.63 -16.86 8.00
C CYS A 52 2.85 -16.73 6.68
N ARG A 53 3.52 -16.33 5.60
CA ARG A 53 2.86 -16.13 4.30
C ARG A 53 2.33 -17.43 3.72
N ALA A 54 3.06 -18.53 3.87
CA ALA A 54 2.62 -19.85 3.42
C ALA A 54 1.33 -20.31 4.11
N GLN A 55 1.15 -19.98 5.40
CA GLN A 55 -0.07 -20.31 6.16
C GLN A 55 -1.31 -19.52 5.68
N CYS A 56 -1.07 -18.41 4.99
CA CYS A 56 -2.07 -17.48 4.48
C CYS A 56 -2.17 -17.51 2.94
N ALA A 57 -1.53 -18.49 2.28
CA ALA A 57 -1.60 -18.67 0.85
C ALA A 57 -3.03 -18.99 0.40
N THR A 58 -3.37 -18.58 -0.82
CA THR A 58 -4.61 -19.07 -1.43
C THR A 58 -4.51 -20.56 -1.67
N TRP A 59 -5.67 -21.19 -1.78
CA TRP A 59 -5.75 -22.57 -2.23
C TRP A 59 -5.07 -22.73 -3.60
N GLU A 60 -4.00 -23.53 -3.70
CA GLU A 60 -3.12 -23.57 -4.88
C GLU A 60 -3.85 -23.93 -6.18
N ALA A 61 -4.83 -24.83 -6.11
CA ALA A 61 -5.60 -25.22 -7.30
C ALA A 61 -6.56 -24.13 -7.79
N SER A 62 -6.71 -23.02 -7.05
CA SER A 62 -7.44 -21.84 -7.51
C SER A 62 -6.88 -21.25 -8.81
N HIS A 63 -5.60 -21.48 -9.10
CA HIS A 63 -4.93 -21.02 -10.31
C HIS A 63 -5.43 -21.69 -11.60
N PHE A 64 -6.05 -22.86 -11.48
CA PHE A 64 -6.56 -23.63 -12.61
C PHE A 64 -8.08 -23.49 -12.78
N LEU A 65 -8.75 -22.75 -11.89
CA LEU A 65 -10.18 -22.53 -11.98
C LEU A 65 -10.53 -21.67 -13.18
N ARG A 66 -11.59 -22.08 -13.88
CA ARG A 66 -12.17 -21.36 -14.99
C ARG A 66 -13.29 -20.47 -14.49
N PHE A 67 -13.32 -19.24 -14.97
CA PHE A 67 -14.32 -18.26 -14.58
C PHE A 67 -15.07 -17.71 -15.79
N GLU A 68 -16.32 -17.31 -15.60
CA GLU A 68 -17.07 -16.42 -16.50
C GLU A 68 -17.54 -15.21 -15.70
N CYS A 69 -17.60 -14.05 -16.36
CA CYS A 69 -18.26 -12.87 -15.80
C CYS A 69 -19.57 -12.62 -16.52
N ALA A 70 -20.62 -12.32 -15.76
CA ALA A 70 -21.91 -11.92 -16.28
C ALA A 70 -22.22 -10.46 -15.92
N ALA A 71 -22.47 -9.62 -16.92
CA ALA A 71 -23.02 -8.29 -16.69
C ALA A 71 -24.52 -8.43 -16.40
N LEU A 72 -24.98 -7.94 -15.27
CA LEU A 72 -26.38 -8.06 -14.85
C LEU A 72 -27.19 -6.82 -15.24
N GLY A 73 -28.42 -7.04 -15.67
CA GLY A 73 -29.40 -5.99 -15.91
C GLY A 73 -30.08 -5.53 -14.62
N PRO A 74 -30.97 -4.51 -14.70
CA PRO A 74 -31.70 -3.99 -13.54
C PRO A 74 -32.49 -5.07 -12.77
N ASP A 75 -33.00 -6.07 -13.50
CA ASP A 75 -33.80 -7.17 -12.95
C ASP A 75 -32.94 -8.29 -12.35
N GLY A 76 -31.61 -8.13 -12.33
CA GLY A 76 -30.66 -9.12 -11.84
C GLY A 76 -30.38 -10.29 -12.79
N PHE A 77 -31.01 -10.32 -13.97
CA PHE A 77 -30.73 -11.30 -15.01
C PHE A 77 -29.48 -10.94 -15.82
N PRO A 78 -28.68 -11.92 -16.26
CA PRO A 78 -27.47 -11.67 -17.04
C PRO A 78 -27.83 -11.15 -18.44
N LEU A 79 -27.38 -9.95 -18.77
CA LEU A 79 -27.46 -9.36 -20.11
C LEU A 79 -26.46 -9.99 -21.06
N LEU A 80 -25.26 -10.29 -20.55
CA LEU A 80 -24.18 -10.89 -21.31
C LEU A 80 -23.28 -11.70 -20.38
N ARG A 81 -22.79 -12.82 -20.88
CA ARG A 81 -21.73 -13.61 -20.24
C ARG A 81 -20.50 -13.61 -21.13
N VAL A 82 -19.35 -13.44 -20.51
CA VAL A 82 -18.06 -13.45 -21.20
C VAL A 82 -17.09 -14.35 -20.43
N PRO A 83 -16.24 -15.11 -21.14
CA PRO A 83 -15.23 -15.92 -20.49
C PRO A 83 -14.24 -15.01 -19.75
N GLY A 84 -13.84 -15.41 -18.55
CA GLY A 84 -12.77 -14.80 -17.78
C GLY A 84 -11.43 -15.42 -18.13
N THR A 85 -10.41 -14.58 -18.31
CA THR A 85 -9.02 -15.03 -18.36
C THR A 85 -8.46 -15.05 -16.95
N THR A 86 -8.03 -16.21 -16.49
CA THR A 86 -7.42 -16.40 -15.17
C THR A 86 -5.91 -16.21 -15.27
N LEU A 87 -5.35 -15.38 -14.38
CA LEU A 87 -3.92 -15.23 -14.17
C LEU A 87 -3.65 -15.44 -12.68
N SER A 88 -2.76 -16.37 -12.37
CA SER A 88 -2.17 -16.50 -11.03
C SER A 88 -0.82 -15.78 -11.01
N GLY A 89 -0.44 -15.24 -9.85
CA GLY A 89 0.88 -14.64 -9.67
C GLY A 89 1.99 -15.62 -10.09
N LEU A 90 3.06 -15.04 -10.64
CA LEU A 90 4.23 -15.72 -11.20
C LEU A 90 4.76 -16.86 -10.31
N GLY A 91 5.30 -17.91 -10.94
CA GLY A 91 5.70 -19.20 -10.35
C GLY A 91 6.79 -19.22 -9.27
N TYR A 92 7.05 -18.11 -8.58
CA TYR A 92 7.98 -18.01 -7.45
C TYR A 92 7.28 -17.75 -6.11
N GLU A 93 5.98 -17.45 -6.10
CA GLU A 93 5.16 -17.35 -4.89
C GLU A 93 3.81 -18.04 -5.16
N PRO A 94 3.31 -18.93 -4.29
CA PRO A 94 1.91 -19.36 -4.38
C PRO A 94 1.07 -18.11 -4.24
N SER A 95 0.54 -17.63 -5.38
CA SER A 95 0.08 -16.26 -5.46
C SER A 95 -1.05 -16.06 -4.46
N LEU A 96 -0.89 -15.12 -3.52
CA LEU A 96 -1.91 -14.87 -2.50
C LEU A 96 -3.25 -14.37 -3.07
N HIS A 97 -3.43 -14.34 -4.39
CA HIS A 97 -4.71 -14.09 -5.04
C HIS A 97 -4.72 -14.61 -6.49
N VAL A 98 -5.92 -14.81 -7.02
CA VAL A 98 -6.19 -15.08 -8.43
C VAL A 98 -6.72 -13.82 -9.09
N THR A 99 -6.24 -13.51 -10.29
CA THR A 99 -6.75 -12.41 -11.11
C THR A 99 -7.64 -12.96 -12.20
N VAL A 100 -8.85 -12.43 -12.34
CA VAL A 100 -9.79 -12.79 -13.41
C VAL A 100 -10.09 -11.55 -14.24
N THR A 101 -9.81 -11.63 -15.53
CA THR A 101 -10.01 -10.55 -16.48
C THR A 101 -11.14 -10.87 -17.44
N CYS A 102 -12.14 -9.99 -17.49
CA CYS A 102 -13.33 -10.14 -18.31
C CYS A 102 -13.52 -8.92 -19.22
N ARG A 103 -13.83 -9.15 -20.50
CA ARG A 103 -13.99 -8.07 -21.50
C ARG A 103 -15.43 -7.97 -21.94
N PHE A 104 -16.02 -6.80 -21.74
CA PHE A 104 -17.41 -6.51 -22.10
C PHE A 104 -17.47 -5.50 -23.26
N PRO A 105 -18.34 -5.70 -24.25
CA PRO A 105 -18.59 -4.69 -25.27
C PRO A 105 -19.32 -3.48 -24.67
N PHE A 106 -19.13 -2.32 -25.29
CA PHE A 106 -19.79 -1.07 -24.88
C PHE A 106 -21.33 -1.11 -24.89
N SER A 107 -21.94 -2.06 -25.59
CA SER A 107 -23.39 -2.19 -25.68
C SER A 107 -24.07 -2.61 -24.38
N VAL A 108 -23.34 -3.26 -23.47
CA VAL A 108 -23.90 -3.83 -22.22
C VAL A 108 -23.50 -3.08 -20.96
N LEU A 109 -22.83 -1.94 -21.13
CA LEU A 109 -22.24 -1.18 -20.03
C LEU A 109 -23.06 0.07 -19.71
N PRO A 110 -23.09 0.49 -18.43
CA PRO A 110 -23.75 1.72 -18.03
C PRO A 110 -23.27 2.94 -18.83
N PRO A 111 -24.17 3.89 -19.17
CA PRO A 111 -23.83 5.09 -19.93
C PRO A 111 -22.72 5.95 -19.30
N TRP A 112 -22.57 5.90 -17.96
CA TRP A 112 -21.54 6.67 -17.27
C TRP A 112 -20.11 6.23 -17.60
N LEU A 113 -19.90 4.99 -18.07
CA LEU A 113 -18.60 4.53 -18.58
C LEU A 113 -18.26 5.12 -19.95
N LYS A 114 -19.24 5.65 -20.69
CA LYS A 114 -19.05 6.31 -21.99
C LYS A 114 -18.99 7.83 -21.87
N ASP A 115 -19.96 8.41 -21.16
CA ASP A 115 -20.22 9.85 -21.22
C ASP A 115 -19.89 10.57 -19.91
N GLY A 116 -19.39 9.84 -18.90
CA GLY A 116 -19.06 10.41 -17.59
C GLY A 116 -20.26 10.92 -16.80
N SER A 117 -21.48 10.45 -17.08
CA SER A 117 -22.69 10.78 -16.31
C SER A 117 -22.63 10.23 -14.87
N ARG A 118 -23.42 10.78 -13.93
CA ARG A 118 -23.33 10.44 -12.49
C ARG A 118 -24.25 9.31 -12.03
N ALA A 119 -25.08 8.74 -12.91
CA ALA A 119 -26.12 7.79 -12.52
C ALA A 119 -25.77 6.35 -12.93
N GLY A 120 -25.73 5.44 -11.95
CA GLY A 120 -25.69 3.99 -12.15
C GLY A 120 -24.50 3.28 -11.49
N SER A 121 -24.67 1.97 -11.23
CA SER A 121 -23.60 1.03 -10.89
C SER A 121 -23.57 -0.08 -11.94
N LEU A 122 -22.41 -0.68 -12.18
CA LEU A 122 -22.31 -1.90 -13.00
C LEU A 122 -22.38 -3.10 -12.06
N GLN A 123 -23.43 -3.90 -12.21
CA GLN A 123 -23.53 -5.17 -11.50
C GLN A 123 -22.86 -6.28 -12.31
N ILE A 124 -21.91 -6.96 -11.70
CA ILE A 124 -21.20 -8.10 -12.30
C ILE A 124 -21.37 -9.30 -11.40
N GLU A 125 -21.64 -10.44 -11.99
CA GLU A 125 -21.58 -11.73 -11.32
C GLU A 125 -20.40 -12.52 -11.86
N LEU A 126 -19.45 -12.85 -10.99
CA LEU A 126 -18.35 -13.74 -11.28
C LEU A 126 -18.77 -15.17 -10.93
N ARG A 127 -18.68 -16.07 -11.91
CA ARG A 127 -19.07 -17.47 -11.79
C ARG A 127 -17.87 -18.34 -12.03
N GLU A 128 -17.68 -19.30 -11.15
CA GLU A 128 -16.69 -20.36 -11.30
C GLU A 128 -17.35 -21.53 -12.06
N MET A 129 -16.61 -22.15 -12.99
CA MET A 129 -17.16 -23.03 -14.02
C MET A 129 -16.87 -24.51 -13.79
N ASP A 130 -16.03 -24.86 -12.83
CA ASP A 130 -15.63 -26.22 -12.49
C ASP A 130 -16.44 -26.80 -11.31
N GLY A 131 -17.41 -26.04 -10.77
CA GLY A 131 -18.38 -26.52 -9.77
C GLY A 131 -17.81 -26.53 -8.35
N VAL A 132 -16.71 -25.83 -8.13
CA VAL A 132 -16.00 -25.70 -6.87
C VAL A 132 -16.71 -24.72 -5.94
N PHE A 133 -17.22 -23.62 -6.48
CA PHE A 133 -17.95 -22.62 -5.69
C PHE A 133 -19.44 -22.94 -5.60
N ALA A 134 -19.96 -22.92 -4.38
CA ALA A 134 -21.38 -23.17 -4.13
C ALA A 134 -22.30 -22.09 -4.71
N ARG A 135 -21.79 -20.87 -4.91
CA ARG A 135 -22.54 -19.73 -5.43
C ARG A 135 -21.64 -18.75 -6.18
N PRO A 136 -22.19 -18.03 -7.18
CA PRO A 136 -21.48 -16.94 -7.83
C PRO A 136 -21.16 -15.79 -6.87
N LEU A 137 -20.10 -15.04 -7.17
CA LEU A 137 -19.72 -13.82 -6.45
C LEU A 137 -20.34 -12.61 -7.14
N ARG A 138 -21.17 -11.84 -6.42
CA ARG A 138 -21.82 -10.65 -6.96
C ARG A 138 -21.06 -9.39 -6.56
N LEU A 139 -20.82 -8.53 -7.54
CA LEU A 139 -20.03 -7.33 -7.45
C LEU A 139 -20.84 -6.13 -7.91
N HIS A 140 -20.72 -5.04 -7.16
CA HIS A 140 -21.29 -3.75 -7.51
C HIS A 140 -20.14 -2.80 -7.79
N ILE A 141 -19.85 -2.58 -9.08
CA ILE A 141 -18.82 -1.64 -9.50
C ILE A 141 -19.44 -0.25 -9.53
N CYS A 142 -19.02 0.56 -8.57
CA CYS A 142 -19.44 1.95 -8.43
C CYS A 142 -18.41 2.89 -9.05
N ARG A 143 -18.87 4.05 -9.51
CA ARG A 143 -17.96 5.13 -9.91
C ARG A 143 -17.21 5.65 -8.69
N TYR A 144 -15.89 5.76 -8.80
CA TYR A 144 -15.05 6.40 -7.80
C TYR A 144 -14.58 7.77 -8.32
N GLN A 145 -14.71 8.82 -7.52
CA GLN A 145 -14.16 10.14 -7.86
C GLN A 145 -12.65 10.08 -7.66
N ARG A 146 -11.90 10.11 -8.76
CA ARG A 146 -10.45 10.11 -8.77
C ARG A 146 -9.94 11.54 -8.86
N VAL A 147 -8.76 11.81 -8.29
CA VAL A 147 -8.00 13.05 -8.56
C VAL A 147 -7.86 13.24 -10.07
N ALA A 148 -7.78 14.46 -10.60
CA ALA A 148 -7.62 14.65 -12.05
C ALA A 148 -6.31 13.97 -12.56
N PRO A 149 -6.29 13.37 -13.77
CA PRO A 149 -5.16 12.57 -14.26
C PRO A 149 -3.79 13.26 -14.14
N GLU A 150 -3.74 14.58 -14.37
CA GLU A 150 -2.52 15.39 -14.27
C GLU A 150 -1.93 15.50 -12.85
N LYS A 151 -2.69 15.06 -11.85
CA LYS A 151 -2.31 15.01 -10.43
C LYS A 151 -2.21 13.57 -9.90
N ARG A 152 -2.10 12.57 -10.77
CA ARG A 152 -1.97 11.16 -10.36
C ARG A 152 -0.53 10.69 -10.57
N ARG A 153 0.44 11.28 -9.87
CA ARG A 153 1.83 10.83 -9.96
C ARG A 153 2.11 9.77 -8.91
N THR A 154 1.78 10.04 -7.65
CA THR A 154 2.19 9.15 -6.55
C THR A 154 1.03 8.78 -5.64
N ALA A 155 0.75 7.48 -5.54
CA ALA A 155 -0.07 6.92 -4.48
C ALA A 155 0.81 6.31 -3.39
N VAL A 156 0.45 6.57 -2.13
CA VAL A 156 1.11 5.98 -0.97
C VAL A 156 0.14 5.11 -0.21
N CYS A 157 0.63 3.96 0.24
CA CYS A 157 -0.11 3.02 1.05
C CYS A 157 0.67 2.74 2.33
N ILE A 158 -0.02 2.75 3.46
CA ILE A 158 0.58 2.41 4.74
C ILE A 158 0.28 0.97 5.11
N ARG A 159 1.15 0.34 5.90
CA ARG A 159 0.81 -0.91 6.60
C ARG A 159 -0.51 -0.76 7.37
N PRO A 160 -1.34 -1.81 7.44
CA PRO A 160 -2.56 -1.76 8.23
C PRO A 160 -2.24 -1.36 9.67
N HIS A 161 -2.92 -0.33 10.16
CA HIS A 161 -2.66 0.23 11.47
C HIS A 161 -3.64 -0.34 12.49
N VAL A 162 -3.14 -0.75 13.66
CA VAL A 162 -3.96 -1.10 14.84
C VAL A 162 -3.82 0.02 15.86
N GLY A 163 -4.90 0.49 16.45
CA GLY A 163 -4.86 1.62 17.37
C GLY A 163 -4.48 2.95 16.71
N LEU A 164 -5.01 3.23 15.51
CA LEU A 164 -4.78 4.50 14.82
C LEU A 164 -5.26 5.71 15.64
N ARG A 165 -6.30 5.53 16.49
CA ARG A 165 -6.83 6.57 17.39
C ARG A 165 -5.75 7.17 18.29
N GLN A 166 -4.89 6.32 18.84
CA GLN A 166 -3.80 6.68 19.76
C GLN A 166 -2.77 7.58 19.07
N HIS A 167 -2.73 7.60 17.74
CA HIS A 167 -1.79 8.37 16.94
C HIS A 167 -2.45 9.53 16.19
N SER A 168 -3.61 10.01 16.65
CA SER A 168 -4.38 11.08 15.98
C SER A 168 -3.58 12.33 15.62
N GLN A 169 -2.68 12.77 16.51
CA GLN A 169 -1.82 13.94 16.25
C GLN A 169 -0.76 13.62 15.19
N LEU A 170 -0.06 12.49 15.34
CA LEU A 170 0.96 12.03 14.39
C LEU A 170 0.37 11.85 12.99
N LEU A 171 -0.84 11.31 12.90
CA LEU A 171 -1.53 11.12 11.63
C LEU A 171 -1.72 12.44 10.87
N ASN A 172 -2.04 13.53 11.57
CA ASN A 172 -2.26 14.83 10.94
C ASN A 172 -0.98 15.43 10.40
N ASP A 173 0.09 15.36 11.21
CA ASP A 173 1.41 15.80 10.82
C ASP A 173 1.88 15.00 9.60
N TRP A 174 1.68 13.68 9.65
CA TRP A 174 2.04 12.75 8.59
C TRP A 174 1.30 13.04 7.28
N LEU A 175 -0.03 13.18 7.31
CA LEU A 175 -0.84 13.49 6.11
C LEU A 175 -0.46 14.85 5.53
N SER A 176 -0.30 15.85 6.39
CA SER A 176 0.01 17.22 5.97
C SER A 176 1.41 17.31 5.38
N TYR A 177 2.40 16.70 6.02
CA TYR A 177 3.78 16.64 5.55
C TYR A 177 3.89 15.92 4.22
N HIS A 178 3.34 14.71 4.11
CA HIS A 178 3.48 13.92 2.89
C HIS A 178 2.76 14.57 1.71
N ARG A 179 1.68 15.32 1.97
CA ARG A 179 1.05 16.17 0.96
C ARG A 179 1.97 17.29 0.50
N LEU A 180 2.71 17.92 1.42
CA LEU A 180 3.64 19.02 1.11
C LEU A 180 4.84 18.58 0.29
N ILE A 181 5.37 17.37 0.50
CA ILE A 181 6.50 16.86 -0.28
C ILE A 181 6.10 16.33 -1.66
N GLY A 182 4.80 16.30 -1.98
CA GLY A 182 4.28 15.94 -3.30
C GLY A 182 3.64 14.55 -3.42
N LEU A 183 3.18 13.93 -2.32
CA LEU A 183 2.33 12.73 -2.42
C LEU A 183 0.88 13.12 -2.79
N ASP A 184 0.34 12.46 -3.81
CA ASP A 184 -0.94 12.85 -4.39
C ASP A 184 -2.11 12.18 -3.69
N HIS A 185 -1.96 10.91 -3.32
CA HIS A 185 -3.05 10.09 -2.80
C HIS A 185 -2.63 9.15 -1.69
N PHE A 186 -3.47 9.04 -0.67
CA PHE A 186 -3.24 8.21 0.51
C PHE A 186 -4.19 7.02 0.54
N LEU A 187 -3.66 5.82 0.70
CA LEU A 187 -4.39 4.57 0.89
C LEU A 187 -4.16 4.12 2.34
N MET A 188 -5.18 4.31 3.18
CA MET A 188 -5.11 4.03 4.61
C MET A 188 -5.96 2.84 4.99
N TYR A 189 -5.34 1.88 5.66
CA TYR A 189 -5.99 0.64 6.11
C TYR A 189 -5.96 0.60 7.61
N ASP A 190 -7.13 0.49 8.19
CA ASP A 190 -7.34 0.40 9.63
C ASP A 190 -7.70 -1.04 9.98
N GLY A 191 -6.80 -1.68 10.71
CA GLY A 191 -6.92 -3.07 11.12
C GLY A 191 -8.08 -3.27 12.08
N ASP A 192 -8.19 -2.42 13.10
CA ASP A 192 -9.14 -2.58 14.21
C ASP A 192 -10.32 -1.60 14.17
N GLY A 193 -10.34 -0.68 13.20
CA GLY A 193 -11.41 0.31 13.03
C GLY A 193 -11.31 1.50 13.99
N SER A 194 -10.23 1.60 14.78
CA SER A 194 -10.02 2.67 15.77
C SER A 194 -9.87 4.06 15.13
N GLY A 195 -9.49 4.11 13.87
CA GLY A 195 -9.28 5.31 13.06
C GLY A 195 -10.53 5.92 12.44
N GLU A 196 -11.70 5.28 12.53
CA GLU A 196 -12.93 5.74 11.86
C GLU A 196 -13.27 7.20 12.18
N GLU A 197 -13.15 7.61 13.44
CA GLU A 197 -13.40 9.00 13.86
C GLU A 197 -12.39 10.00 13.27
N LEU A 198 -11.20 9.54 12.89
CA LEU A 198 -10.09 10.36 12.39
C LEU A 198 -10.04 10.47 10.87
N VAL A 199 -10.39 9.40 10.15
CA VAL A 199 -10.22 9.27 8.69
C VAL A 199 -11.46 8.74 7.98
N GLY A 200 -12.50 8.33 8.72
CA GLY A 200 -13.78 7.86 8.21
C GLY A 200 -14.60 8.93 7.46
N GLU A 201 -15.81 8.55 7.03
CA GLU A 201 -16.69 9.46 6.26
C GLU A 201 -17.09 10.70 7.06
N GLN A 202 -17.22 10.53 8.37
CA GLN A 202 -17.58 11.57 9.31
C GLN A 202 -16.36 12.07 10.10
N ALA A 203 -15.16 11.92 9.54
CA ALA A 203 -13.91 12.27 10.21
C ALA A 203 -13.98 13.66 10.87
N ALA A 204 -13.70 13.70 12.18
CA ALA A 204 -13.55 14.95 12.93
C ALA A 204 -12.31 15.72 12.46
N ASN A 205 -11.35 15.03 11.86
CA ASN A 205 -10.13 15.60 11.37
C ASN A 205 -10.31 16.45 10.10
N ALA A 206 -9.94 17.73 10.17
CA ALA A 206 -10.08 18.66 9.04
C ALA A 206 -9.21 18.29 7.83
N VAL A 207 -7.98 17.79 8.06
CA VAL A 207 -7.05 17.39 6.99
C VAL A 207 -7.58 16.16 6.26
N SER A 208 -7.91 15.10 6.99
CA SER A 208 -8.50 13.88 6.43
C SER A 208 -9.79 14.18 5.67
N ARG A 209 -10.68 14.99 6.24
CA ARG A 209 -11.94 15.40 5.60
C ARG A 209 -11.69 16.09 4.27
N LYS A 210 -10.78 17.08 4.25
CA LYS A 210 -10.39 17.79 3.03
C LYS A 210 -9.83 16.83 1.97
N LEU A 211 -8.89 15.97 2.35
CA LEU A 211 -8.32 14.99 1.42
C LEU A 211 -9.37 14.02 0.86
N ARG A 212 -10.34 13.58 1.67
CA ARG A 212 -11.45 12.74 1.18
C ARG A 212 -12.36 13.47 0.20
N THR A 213 -12.76 14.70 0.52
CA THR A 213 -13.60 15.52 -0.37
C THR A 213 -12.88 15.81 -1.70
N GLU A 214 -11.55 15.95 -1.66
CA GLU A 214 -10.72 16.10 -2.87
C GLU A 214 -10.46 14.77 -3.60
N GLY A 215 -10.91 13.63 -3.08
CA GLY A 215 -10.65 12.31 -3.66
C GLY A 215 -9.19 11.85 -3.55
N ARG A 216 -8.45 12.39 -2.57
CA ARG A 216 -7.01 12.16 -2.31
C ARG A 216 -6.73 11.22 -1.13
N LEU A 217 -7.76 10.73 -0.46
CA LEU A 217 -7.65 9.77 0.64
C LEU A 217 -8.68 8.66 0.45
N THR A 218 -8.20 7.43 0.31
CA THR A 218 -8.99 6.20 0.42
C THR A 218 -8.73 5.61 1.80
N TYR A 219 -9.80 5.34 2.53
CA TYR A 219 -9.74 4.75 3.85
C TYR A 219 -10.56 3.46 3.88
N MET A 220 -9.99 2.41 4.46
CA MET A 220 -10.62 1.09 4.58
C MET A 220 -10.58 0.61 6.03
N ARG A 221 -11.76 0.41 6.60
CA ARG A 221 -11.97 -0.09 7.95
C ARG A 221 -11.96 -1.62 7.97
N THR A 222 -11.40 -2.23 9.02
CA THR A 222 -11.49 -3.67 9.30
C THR A 222 -11.08 -4.51 8.09
N ILE A 223 -9.85 -4.27 7.61
CA ILE A 223 -9.35 -4.81 6.35
C ILE A 223 -9.42 -6.34 6.26
N ALA A 224 -9.24 -7.06 7.37
CA ALA A 224 -9.31 -8.52 7.39
C ALA A 224 -10.66 -9.05 6.88
N GLY A 225 -11.76 -8.37 7.21
CA GLY A 225 -13.11 -8.71 6.75
C GLY A 225 -13.30 -8.59 5.23
N GLN A 226 -12.47 -7.81 4.55
CA GLN A 226 -12.51 -7.66 3.08
C GLN A 226 -11.93 -8.88 2.36
N PHE A 227 -11.12 -9.68 3.05
CA PHE A 227 -10.50 -10.91 2.52
C PHE A 227 -11.29 -12.18 2.87
N GLY A 228 -12.51 -12.06 3.41
CA GLY A 228 -13.39 -13.19 3.71
C GLY A 228 -13.49 -13.53 5.20
N ARG A 229 -14.43 -14.40 5.55
CA ARG A 229 -14.75 -14.77 6.93
C ARG A 229 -13.59 -15.46 7.63
N ARG A 230 -12.80 -16.28 6.92
CA ARG A 230 -11.60 -16.89 7.53
C ARG A 230 -10.62 -15.81 8.00
N MET A 231 -10.27 -14.88 7.13
CA MET A 231 -9.34 -13.79 7.46
C MET A 231 -9.89 -12.89 8.57
N GLN A 232 -11.21 -12.65 8.57
CA GLN A 232 -11.89 -11.97 9.66
C GLN A 232 -11.84 -12.74 10.99
N GLY A 233 -11.99 -14.07 10.96
CA GLY A 233 -11.90 -14.92 12.15
C GLY A 233 -10.50 -14.92 12.76
N LEU A 234 -9.48 -14.84 11.91
CA LEU A 234 -8.09 -14.63 12.34
C LEU A 234 -7.88 -13.24 12.96
N ASP A 235 -8.78 -12.27 12.75
CA ASP A 235 -8.55 -10.88 13.14
C ASP A 235 -8.30 -10.71 14.65
N GLU A 236 -9.12 -11.38 15.48
CA GLU A 236 -9.03 -11.31 16.95
C GLU A 236 -7.79 -12.03 17.51
N ASP A 237 -7.50 -13.24 17.03
CA ASP A 237 -6.43 -14.08 17.59
C ASP A 237 -5.06 -13.79 16.98
N PHE A 238 -4.99 -13.56 15.67
CA PHE A 238 -3.73 -13.45 14.94
C PHE A 238 -3.10 -12.05 15.03
N TRP A 239 -3.90 -10.99 14.94
CA TRP A 239 -3.36 -9.62 15.03
C TRP A 239 -2.95 -9.24 16.44
N LYS A 240 -3.79 -9.58 17.43
CA LYS A 240 -3.57 -9.17 18.81
C LYS A 240 -2.48 -10.01 19.50
N LYS A 241 -2.28 -11.28 19.12
CA LYS A 241 -1.33 -12.18 19.81
C LYS A 241 0.03 -12.36 19.12
N ILE A 242 0.08 -12.43 17.78
CA ILE A 242 1.29 -12.88 17.05
C ILE A 242 1.91 -11.75 16.20
N GLY A 243 1.25 -10.59 16.10
CA GLY A 243 1.69 -9.54 15.17
C GLY A 243 1.37 -9.89 13.72
N GLY A 244 0.23 -10.58 13.50
CA GLY A 244 -0.26 -11.13 12.23
C GLY A 244 -0.45 -10.17 11.04
N SER A 245 0.01 -8.93 11.19
CA SER A 245 0.20 -7.99 10.11
C SER A 245 0.85 -8.61 8.86
N SER A 246 1.83 -9.50 8.95
CA SER A 246 2.57 -10.03 7.79
C SER A 246 1.70 -10.71 6.71
N CYS A 247 0.64 -11.45 7.08
CA CYS A 247 -0.23 -12.09 6.09
C CYS A 247 -1.12 -11.08 5.37
N ILE A 248 -1.77 -10.21 6.13
CA ILE A 248 -2.72 -9.25 5.57
C ILE A 248 -1.99 -8.08 4.92
N GLU A 249 -0.82 -7.70 5.42
CA GLU A 249 0.10 -6.78 4.77
C GLU A 249 0.32 -7.19 3.33
N THR A 250 0.68 -8.45 3.06
CA THR A 250 0.95 -8.86 1.68
C THR A 250 -0.27 -8.72 0.76
N LEU A 251 -1.43 -9.17 1.22
CA LEU A 251 -2.70 -8.99 0.52
C LEU A 251 -3.07 -7.51 0.33
N GLN A 252 -2.83 -6.70 1.35
CA GLN A 252 -3.15 -5.29 1.39
C GLN A 252 -2.24 -4.46 0.50
N VAL A 253 -0.94 -4.74 0.45
CA VAL A 253 -0.04 -4.03 -0.47
C VAL A 253 -0.38 -4.36 -1.91
N ASN A 254 -0.73 -5.62 -2.21
CA ASN A 254 -1.23 -6.01 -3.52
C ASN A 254 -2.49 -5.21 -3.87
N HIS A 255 -3.45 -5.16 -2.95
CA HIS A 255 -4.65 -4.36 -3.13
C HIS A 255 -4.34 -2.88 -3.39
N CYS A 256 -3.46 -2.28 -2.59
CA CYS A 256 -3.03 -0.90 -2.75
C CYS A 256 -2.38 -0.61 -4.11
N LEU A 257 -1.45 -1.46 -4.52
CA LEU A 257 -0.74 -1.32 -5.78
C LEU A 257 -1.70 -1.41 -6.97
N LEU A 258 -2.66 -2.34 -6.92
CA LEU A 258 -3.67 -2.52 -7.96
C LEU A 258 -4.66 -1.38 -8.01
N LEU A 259 -5.13 -0.89 -6.86
CA LEU A 259 -5.93 0.34 -6.82
C LEU A 259 -5.16 1.54 -7.39
N SER A 260 -3.86 1.63 -7.12
CA SER A 260 -3.00 2.69 -7.64
C SER A 260 -2.86 2.60 -9.16
N LYS A 261 -2.55 1.41 -9.69
CA LYS A 261 -2.51 1.11 -11.14
C LYS A 261 -3.85 1.46 -11.81
N SER A 262 -4.95 0.97 -11.24
CA SER A 262 -6.31 1.20 -11.71
C SER A 262 -6.67 2.67 -11.77
N ALA A 263 -6.31 3.42 -10.71
CA ALA A 263 -6.54 4.84 -10.64
C ALA A 263 -5.66 5.62 -11.62
N GLY A 264 -4.61 5.01 -12.17
CA GLY A 264 -3.69 5.62 -13.12
C GLY A 264 -2.63 6.48 -12.43
N PHE A 265 -2.17 6.05 -11.25
CA PHE A 265 -0.98 6.64 -10.62
C PHE A 265 0.27 6.11 -11.29
N ASP A 266 1.27 6.95 -11.55
CA ASP A 266 2.55 6.51 -12.13
C ASP A 266 3.35 5.66 -11.14
N TRP A 267 3.42 6.11 -9.89
CA TRP A 267 4.21 5.52 -8.81
C TRP A 267 3.34 5.07 -7.64
N PHE A 268 3.72 3.93 -7.09
CA PHE A 268 3.23 3.39 -5.84
C PHE A 268 4.36 3.38 -4.81
N VAL A 269 4.05 3.85 -3.60
CA VAL A 269 4.97 3.88 -2.45
C VAL A 269 4.32 3.13 -1.30
N TYR A 270 5.06 2.23 -0.67
CA TYR A 270 4.59 1.53 0.51
C TYR A 270 5.35 1.95 1.77
N LEU A 271 4.66 2.55 2.73
CA LEU A 271 5.25 2.97 3.99
C LEU A 271 4.82 2.00 5.11
N ARG A 272 5.79 1.41 5.81
CA ARG A 272 5.50 0.42 6.86
C ARG A 272 4.81 0.98 8.11
N GLY A 273 4.61 2.29 8.20
CA GLY A 273 3.92 2.92 9.33
C GLY A 273 3.71 4.43 9.16
N ILE A 274 2.86 5.01 10.00
CA ILE A 274 2.58 6.46 10.08
C ILE A 274 3.66 7.24 10.84
N ASP A 275 4.63 6.53 11.40
CA ASP A 275 5.84 7.09 11.99
C ASP A 275 6.97 7.25 10.97
N LYS A 276 6.75 6.84 9.71
CA LYS A 276 7.71 6.92 8.61
C LYS A 276 7.54 8.20 7.81
N PHE A 277 8.57 9.03 7.78
CA PHE A 277 8.62 10.28 7.01
C PHE A 277 9.66 10.18 5.91
N LEU A 278 9.28 10.61 4.70
CA LEU A 278 10.15 10.63 3.51
C LEU A 278 10.78 12.02 3.31
N HIS A 279 12.01 12.20 3.78
CA HIS A 279 12.70 13.49 3.84
C HIS A 279 14.03 13.53 3.05
N SER A 280 14.59 14.70 2.78
CA SER A 280 15.96 14.84 2.27
C SER A 280 16.59 16.19 2.56
N ASP A 281 17.88 16.17 2.88
CA ASP A 281 18.71 17.36 3.17
C ASP A 281 19.57 17.81 1.99
N THR A 282 19.47 17.17 0.84
CA THR A 282 20.32 17.55 -0.30
C THR A 282 19.81 18.85 -0.91
N ASP A 283 20.61 19.92 -0.79
CA ASP A 283 20.28 21.34 -0.99
C ASP A 283 19.56 21.71 -2.30
N GLU A 284 19.65 20.90 -3.36
CA GLU A 284 19.02 21.24 -4.65
C GLU A 284 17.51 20.97 -4.70
N PHE A 285 16.99 20.08 -3.84
CA PHE A 285 15.58 19.68 -3.88
C PHE A 285 14.87 19.82 -2.53
N SER A 286 15.46 20.48 -1.54
CA SER A 286 14.83 20.68 -0.23
C SER A 286 13.69 21.70 -0.30
N GLY A 287 12.45 21.26 -0.06
CA GLY A 287 11.27 22.13 -0.05
C GLY A 287 9.95 21.41 -0.36
N PRO A 288 8.86 22.16 -0.57
CA PRO A 288 7.62 21.60 -1.10
C PRO A 288 7.87 20.86 -2.42
N ASP A 289 7.12 19.80 -2.67
CA ASP A 289 7.27 18.92 -3.84
C ASP A 289 8.64 18.24 -3.98
N MET A 290 9.50 18.24 -2.94
CA MET A 290 10.81 17.57 -2.95
C MET A 290 10.75 16.15 -3.51
N PHE A 291 9.83 15.33 -3.00
CA PHE A 291 9.73 13.93 -3.37
C PHE A 291 9.34 13.79 -4.84
N LYS A 292 8.40 14.61 -5.30
CA LYS A 292 8.00 14.72 -6.70
C LYS A 292 9.16 15.16 -7.59
N MET A 293 9.94 16.17 -7.19
CA MET A 293 11.11 16.63 -7.92
C MET A 293 12.19 15.54 -8.04
N LYS A 294 12.43 14.77 -6.97
CA LYS A 294 13.38 13.65 -7.00
C LYS A 294 12.93 12.50 -7.89
N LEU A 295 11.63 12.24 -7.97
CA LEU A 295 11.07 11.31 -8.94
C LEU A 295 11.27 11.83 -10.38
N GLU A 296 11.00 13.10 -10.63
CA GLU A 296 11.03 13.66 -11.99
C GLU A 296 12.45 13.86 -12.55
N HIS A 297 13.39 14.27 -11.69
CA HIS A 297 14.72 14.73 -12.13
C HIS A 297 15.88 13.88 -11.62
N GLY A 298 15.62 12.92 -10.72
CA GLY A 298 16.65 12.12 -10.06
C GLY A 298 16.50 10.63 -10.29
N TRP A 299 15.90 9.94 -9.31
CA TRP A 299 15.93 8.48 -9.22
C TRP A 299 15.25 7.79 -10.40
N ALA A 300 14.16 8.39 -10.86
CA ALA A 300 13.16 7.79 -11.72
C ALA A 300 13.32 8.05 -13.23
N ALA A 301 14.37 8.79 -13.63
CA ALA A 301 14.63 9.07 -15.04
C ALA A 301 14.67 7.79 -15.89
N ASN A 302 15.18 6.67 -15.35
CA ASN A 302 15.23 5.37 -16.05
C ASN A 302 14.85 4.14 -15.19
N GLY A 303 14.58 4.29 -13.89
CA GLY A 303 14.27 3.15 -13.02
C GLY A 303 12.79 2.72 -13.07
N VAL A 304 12.54 1.44 -12.78
CA VAL A 304 11.19 0.85 -12.71
C VAL A 304 10.72 0.62 -11.27
N ALA A 305 11.66 0.45 -10.35
CA ALA A 305 11.43 0.33 -8.92
C ALA A 305 12.64 0.80 -8.11
N PHE A 306 12.38 1.21 -6.87
CA PHE A 306 13.40 1.61 -5.91
C PHE A 306 13.09 1.03 -4.54
N GLN A 307 14.14 0.86 -3.75
CA GLN A 307 14.01 0.60 -2.32
C GLN A 307 14.80 1.65 -1.57
N ILE A 308 14.16 2.34 -0.63
CA ILE A 308 14.88 3.23 0.29
C ILE A 308 15.33 2.38 1.48
N MET A 309 16.64 2.30 1.68
CA MET A 309 17.28 1.44 2.65
C MET A 309 17.74 2.28 3.84
N ARG A 310 17.12 2.08 5.01
CA ARG A 310 17.38 2.86 6.23
C ARG A 310 18.78 2.58 6.79
N ARG A 311 19.24 1.33 6.75
CA ARG A 311 20.54 0.93 7.32
C ARG A 311 21.71 1.21 6.38
N HIS A 312 21.44 1.47 5.10
CA HIS A 312 22.49 1.69 4.11
C HIS A 312 22.88 3.16 3.99
N CYS A 313 24.15 3.47 4.30
CA CYS A 313 24.70 4.83 4.29
C CYS A 313 25.37 5.23 2.94
N GLY A 314 25.24 4.38 1.91
CA GLY A 314 26.05 4.48 0.69
C GLY A 314 27.42 3.82 0.88
N ASN A 315 28.07 3.37 -0.20
CA ASN A 315 29.46 2.85 -0.23
C ASN A 315 30.54 3.86 0.26
N ARG A 316 30.15 4.95 0.93
CA ARG A 316 31.07 5.81 1.65
C ARG A 316 31.44 5.09 2.94
N VAL A 317 32.62 4.46 2.90
CA VAL A 317 33.47 4.15 4.07
C VAL A 317 33.27 5.24 5.12
N GLN A 318 33.16 4.85 6.40
CA GLN A 318 33.19 5.71 7.59
C GLN A 318 33.65 7.11 7.20
N MET A 319 32.73 8.09 7.23
CA MET A 319 33.13 9.46 7.03
C MET A 319 34.13 9.77 8.13
N ASP A 320 35.42 9.71 7.82
CA ASP A 320 36.43 10.48 8.52
C ASP A 320 35.95 11.92 8.35
N PHE A 321 35.26 12.40 9.37
CA PHE A 321 34.90 13.80 9.52
C PHE A 321 36.21 14.54 9.70
N ASN A 322 36.88 14.80 8.58
CA ASN A 322 37.99 15.74 8.55
C ASN A 322 37.41 17.08 8.98
N SER A 323 37.96 17.59 10.06
CA SER A 323 37.50 18.66 10.94
C SER A 323 37.31 20.05 10.31
N SER A 324 37.21 20.14 8.98
CA SER A 324 37.13 21.39 8.22
C SER A 324 35.71 21.93 8.00
N PHE A 325 34.65 21.20 8.38
CA PHE A 325 33.25 21.66 8.34
C PHE A 325 32.70 21.98 9.75
N SER A 326 33.51 22.65 10.58
CA SER A 326 33.26 22.85 12.02
C SER A 326 32.09 23.77 12.40
N SER A 327 31.30 24.28 11.43
CA SER A 327 30.16 25.19 11.71
C SER A 327 28.79 24.57 11.52
N LEU A 328 28.69 23.39 10.93
CA LEU A 328 27.43 22.65 10.80
C LEU A 328 27.51 21.43 11.70
N ALA A 329 26.51 21.25 12.57
CA ALA A 329 26.40 20.04 13.37
C ALA A 329 26.46 18.82 12.42
N PRO A 330 27.27 17.78 12.72
CA PRO A 330 27.29 16.58 11.91
C PRO A 330 25.86 16.03 11.80
N PRO A 331 25.42 15.57 10.62
CA PRO A 331 24.08 14.99 10.47
C PRO A 331 24.00 13.76 11.39
N VAL A 332 22.87 13.59 12.10
CA VAL A 332 22.67 12.48 13.07
C VAL A 332 22.96 11.10 12.44
N PHE A 333 22.83 10.96 11.12
CA PHE A 333 23.23 9.77 10.35
C PHE A 333 24.73 9.47 10.30
N ALA A 334 25.59 10.37 10.75
CA ALA A 334 27.01 10.10 10.99
C ALA A 334 27.22 9.26 12.25
N GLU A 335 26.27 9.29 13.19
CA GLU A 335 26.29 8.52 14.44
C GLU A 335 25.55 7.18 14.33
N PHE A 336 24.92 6.87 13.19
CA PHE A 336 24.34 5.55 12.94
C PHE A 336 25.47 4.51 12.89
N THR A 337 25.71 3.85 14.01
CA THR A 337 26.64 2.72 14.13
C THR A 337 26.17 1.46 13.38
N GLY A 338 24.90 1.45 12.94
CA GLY A 338 24.29 0.40 12.12
C GLY A 338 24.37 0.63 10.61
N CYS A 339 25.33 1.45 10.14
CA CYS A 339 25.60 1.53 8.70
C CYS A 339 26.06 0.15 8.19
N GLU A 340 25.21 -0.51 7.43
CA GLU A 340 25.51 -1.81 6.85
C GLU A 340 25.99 -1.64 5.40
N PRO A 341 26.94 -2.49 4.93
CA PRO A 341 27.33 -2.53 3.53
C PRO A 341 26.13 -2.82 2.63
N LEU A 342 26.05 -2.18 1.45
CA LEU A 342 25.01 -2.49 0.46
C LEU A 342 24.93 -3.98 0.16
N SER A 343 26.10 -4.62 0.09
CA SER A 343 26.25 -6.04 -0.20
C SER A 343 25.50 -6.95 0.78
N TRP A 344 25.22 -6.50 2.01
CA TRP A 344 24.44 -7.29 2.96
C TRP A 344 22.96 -7.29 2.60
N SER A 345 22.41 -6.13 2.21
CA SER A 345 21.05 -6.05 1.70
C SER A 345 20.89 -6.65 0.30
N GLU A 346 21.94 -6.65 -0.52
CA GLU A 346 21.94 -7.37 -1.81
C GLU A 346 21.98 -8.90 -1.61
N ALA A 347 22.76 -9.37 -0.61
CA ALA A 347 22.85 -10.79 -0.27
C ALA A 347 21.58 -11.29 0.45
N ASP A 348 20.99 -10.45 1.29
CA ASP A 348 19.71 -10.70 1.97
C ASP A 348 18.80 -9.47 1.86
N PRO A 349 17.91 -9.43 0.85
CA PRO A 349 16.95 -8.33 0.64
C PRO A 349 15.99 -8.09 1.81
N TYR A 350 15.89 -9.01 2.77
CA TYR A 350 15.01 -8.88 3.94
C TYR A 350 15.73 -8.32 5.17
N HIS A 351 17.05 -8.17 5.10
CA HIS A 351 17.90 -7.76 6.22
C HIS A 351 17.56 -6.37 6.78
N ASP A 352 17.15 -5.43 5.93
CA ASP A 352 16.70 -4.10 6.37
C ASP A 352 15.17 -4.06 6.53
N GLU A 353 14.63 -4.53 7.67
CA GLU A 353 13.19 -4.51 7.95
C GLU A 353 12.49 -3.13 7.87
N SER A 354 13.23 -2.05 7.64
CA SER A 354 12.70 -0.69 7.49
C SER A 354 12.68 -0.18 6.04
N TRP A 355 12.94 -1.02 5.05
CA TRP A 355 12.94 -0.61 3.65
C TRP A 355 11.56 -0.13 3.16
N VAL A 356 11.57 0.91 2.31
CA VAL A 356 10.36 1.48 1.68
C VAL A 356 10.33 1.08 0.20
N PRO A 357 9.42 0.18 -0.22
CA PRO A 357 9.22 -0.15 -1.62
C PRO A 357 8.64 1.03 -2.40
N MET A 358 9.18 1.25 -3.59
CA MET A 358 8.62 2.14 -4.59
C MET A 358 8.63 1.46 -5.95
N ILE A 359 7.55 1.60 -6.71
CA ILE A 359 7.40 0.91 -7.99
C ILE A 359 6.54 1.72 -8.95
N LYS A 360 6.89 1.72 -10.23
CA LYS A 360 5.99 2.18 -11.29
C LYS A 360 4.81 1.22 -11.42
N THR A 361 3.59 1.71 -11.27
CA THR A 361 2.38 0.86 -11.23
C THR A 361 2.17 0.03 -12.49
N GLN A 362 2.72 0.46 -13.64
CA GLN A 362 2.68 -0.30 -14.89
C GLN A 362 3.42 -1.65 -14.80
N TYR A 363 4.33 -1.82 -13.84
CA TYR A 363 5.05 -3.08 -13.58
C TYR A 363 4.45 -3.89 -12.41
N ALA A 364 3.26 -3.52 -11.93
CA ALA A 364 2.63 -4.18 -10.78
C ALA A 364 2.44 -5.70 -10.94
N GLU A 365 2.29 -6.19 -12.18
CA GLU A 365 2.15 -7.62 -12.47
C GLU A 365 3.50 -8.37 -12.43
N ALA A 366 4.60 -7.65 -12.64
CA ALA A 366 5.96 -8.22 -12.69
C ALA A 366 6.71 -8.07 -11.36
N MET A 367 6.26 -7.17 -10.48
CA MET A 367 6.98 -6.77 -9.28
C MET A 367 5.98 -6.57 -8.14
N TYR A 368 6.01 -7.49 -7.18
CA TYR A 368 5.24 -7.35 -5.95
C TYR A 368 6.10 -6.73 -4.85
N PRO A 369 5.66 -5.65 -4.20
CA PRO A 369 6.43 -4.86 -3.24
C PRO A 369 6.77 -5.57 -1.93
N ASN A 370 6.32 -6.82 -1.71
CA ASN A 370 6.65 -7.63 -0.54
C ASN A 370 7.52 -8.84 -0.84
N LEU A 371 7.69 -9.15 -2.13
CA LEU A 371 8.83 -9.95 -2.55
C LEU A 371 10.02 -9.00 -2.45
N GLY A 372 11.06 -9.39 -1.71
CA GLY A 372 12.38 -8.80 -1.94
C GLY A 372 12.57 -8.92 -3.43
N LEU A 373 12.48 -7.78 -4.14
CA LEU A 373 12.40 -7.70 -5.59
C LEU A 373 13.43 -8.69 -6.07
N PRO A 374 13.05 -9.87 -6.61
CA PRO A 374 14.06 -10.83 -6.97
C PRO A 374 14.92 -10.06 -7.94
N ILE A 375 16.19 -9.92 -7.58
CA ILE A 375 17.26 -9.27 -8.35
C ILE A 375 17.51 -10.20 -9.54
N ASN A 376 16.45 -10.49 -10.28
CA ASN A 376 16.47 -11.14 -11.55
C ASN A 376 16.96 -10.03 -12.46
N ALA A 377 18.16 -10.24 -12.99
CA ALA A 377 19.05 -9.24 -13.58
C ALA A 377 18.47 -8.43 -14.77
N SER A 378 17.19 -8.58 -15.10
CA SER A 378 16.51 -7.88 -16.18
C SER A 378 15.80 -6.59 -15.77
N LEU A 379 15.51 -6.36 -14.48
CA LEU A 379 14.84 -5.13 -14.01
C LEU A 379 15.81 -4.26 -13.19
N ASP A 380 15.99 -3.01 -13.61
CA ASP A 380 16.82 -2.02 -12.93
C ASP A 380 16.14 -1.50 -11.65
N VAL A 381 16.34 -2.27 -10.56
CA VAL A 381 15.96 -1.88 -9.20
C VAL A 381 17.11 -1.09 -8.58
N LYS A 382 16.90 0.18 -8.24
CA LYS A 382 17.95 0.97 -7.56
C LYS A 382 17.74 0.99 -6.06
N MET A 383 18.80 0.68 -5.34
CA MET A 383 18.86 0.83 -3.89
C MET A 383 19.24 2.28 -3.55
N ILE A 384 18.33 2.98 -2.90
CA ILE A 384 18.49 4.38 -2.48
C ILE A 384 18.93 4.37 -1.02
N SER A 385 20.13 4.86 -0.75
CA SER A 385 20.62 5.03 0.63
C SER A 385 19.76 6.02 1.43
N ILE A 386 19.71 5.85 2.75
CA ILE A 386 19.03 6.79 3.67
C ILE A 386 19.52 8.24 3.52
N ARG A 387 20.73 8.45 3.02
CA ARG A 387 21.28 9.80 2.78
C ARG A 387 20.68 10.49 1.56
N SER A 388 20.21 9.72 0.58
CA SER A 388 19.55 10.25 -0.62
C SER A 388 18.09 10.59 -0.34
N LEU A 389 17.39 9.74 0.42
CA LEU A 389 16.09 10.02 1.01
C LEU A 389 16.10 9.44 2.42
N ARG A 390 15.96 10.31 3.40
CA ARG A 390 15.81 9.94 4.80
C ARG A 390 14.41 9.36 4.97
N ALA A 391 14.31 8.04 5.10
CA ALA A 391 13.14 7.39 5.66
C ALA A 391 13.33 7.33 7.18
N GLN A 392 12.88 8.36 7.89
CA GLN A 392 13.05 8.44 9.34
C GLN A 392 11.86 7.83 10.07
N HIS A 393 12.17 7.21 11.22
CA HIS A 393 11.21 7.06 12.30
C HIS A 393 11.34 8.33 13.16
N PHE A 394 10.24 9.02 13.50
CA PHE A 394 9.99 9.78 14.76
C PHE A 394 9.20 11.10 14.65
N VAL A 395 8.54 11.36 15.79
CA VAL A 395 7.59 12.42 16.15
C VAL A 395 8.24 13.76 16.53
N ARG A 396 9.51 13.76 17.00
CA ARG A 396 10.12 14.92 17.68
C ARG A 396 10.50 16.11 16.79
N ALA A 397 10.68 15.92 15.48
CA ALA A 397 11.05 17.03 14.59
C ALA A 397 9.99 18.16 14.54
N PHE A 398 8.75 17.88 14.94
CA PHE A 398 7.68 18.88 15.04
C PHE A 398 7.51 19.50 16.44
N GLU A 399 8.20 18.97 17.47
CA GLU A 399 8.17 19.46 18.85
C GLU A 399 9.03 20.73 19.06
N ALA A 400 10.16 20.85 18.34
CA ALA A 400 11.18 21.88 18.55
C ALA A 400 10.78 23.33 18.16
N GLY A 401 9.49 23.63 17.90
CA GLY A 401 9.14 25.02 17.57
C GLY A 401 7.73 25.54 17.87
N GLY A 402 6.84 24.85 18.59
CA GLY A 402 5.53 25.45 18.89
C GLY A 402 4.62 24.67 19.82
N GLU A 403 3.69 25.40 20.47
CA GLU A 403 2.76 25.04 21.55
C GLU A 403 1.79 23.87 21.23
N HIS A 404 2.33 22.68 21.00
CA HIS A 404 1.57 21.45 21.20
C HIS A 404 1.97 20.93 22.57
N GLY A 405 1.02 20.90 23.51
CA GLY A 405 1.27 20.36 24.85
C GLY A 405 1.91 18.97 24.80
N GLU A 406 2.53 18.57 25.91
CA GLU A 406 3.28 17.33 26.05
C GLU A 406 2.48 16.14 25.49
N ARG A 407 2.99 15.51 24.41
CA ARG A 407 2.35 14.35 23.81
C ARG A 407 2.61 13.13 24.71
N THR A 408 1.56 12.50 25.22
CA THR A 408 1.68 11.29 26.04
C THR A 408 1.86 10.07 25.16
N TYR A 409 3.08 9.52 25.13
CA TYR A 409 3.38 8.21 24.54
C TYR A 409 3.56 7.16 25.65
N ALA A 410 3.38 5.89 25.31
CA ALA A 410 3.28 4.77 26.26
C ALA A 410 4.38 4.79 27.36
N PRO A 411 4.04 4.49 28.63
CA PRO A 411 4.84 4.82 29.81
C PRO A 411 6.12 4.00 30.03
N ASN A 412 6.50 3.11 29.11
CA ASN A 412 7.65 2.19 29.27
C ASN A 412 8.77 2.37 28.24
N MET A 413 8.88 3.52 27.57
CA MET A 413 10.07 3.86 26.79
C MET A 413 11.17 4.41 27.71
N LYS A 414 11.93 3.51 28.36
CA LYS A 414 13.14 3.88 29.11
C LYS A 414 14.40 3.39 28.39
N ASP A 415 14.95 4.31 27.59
CA ASP A 415 16.36 4.54 27.21
C ASP A 415 16.34 5.79 26.29
N GLU A 416 15.97 6.89 26.93
CA GLU A 416 15.50 8.17 26.38
C GLU A 416 16.47 8.75 25.31
N ALA A 417 15.94 9.13 24.13
CA ALA A 417 16.59 9.85 23.01
C ALA A 417 17.31 9.08 21.88
N ARG A 418 17.35 7.73 21.84
CA ARG A 418 18.18 7.03 20.82
C ARG A 418 17.83 7.23 19.33
N PHE A 419 16.67 7.80 19.00
CA PHE A 419 16.29 8.19 17.62
C PHE A 419 15.56 9.54 17.56
N THR A 420 15.83 10.46 18.49
CA THR A 420 15.20 11.79 18.46
C THR A 420 16.09 12.77 17.71
N GLU A 421 15.83 12.95 16.42
CA GLU A 421 16.46 14.01 15.63
C GLU A 421 15.65 15.30 15.77
N GLU A 422 16.31 16.39 16.15
CA GLU A 422 15.84 17.75 15.91
C GLU A 422 16.18 18.08 14.45
N ASP A 423 15.33 17.66 13.50
CA ASP A 423 15.63 17.77 12.07
C ASP A 423 15.42 19.20 11.58
N THR A 424 16.51 19.97 11.48
CA THR A 424 16.54 21.31 10.89
C THR A 424 16.15 21.31 9.41
N GLY A 425 16.27 20.18 8.72
CA GLY A 425 15.85 19.98 7.34
C GLY A 425 14.32 20.02 7.16
N LEU A 426 13.53 19.92 8.24
CA LEU A 426 12.08 20.10 8.22
C LEU A 426 11.63 21.53 8.55
N SER A 427 12.55 22.44 8.87
CA SER A 427 12.24 23.84 9.20
C SER A 427 11.45 24.56 8.09
N TRP A 428 11.66 24.18 6.83
CA TRP A 428 10.90 24.72 5.70
C TRP A 428 9.43 24.31 5.74
N ALA A 429 9.11 23.11 6.23
CA ALA A 429 7.75 22.54 6.26
C ALA A 429 6.94 23.15 7.41
N VAL A 430 7.60 23.47 8.52
CA VAL A 430 7.00 23.99 9.75
C VAL A 430 6.06 25.18 9.49
N LYS A 431 6.47 26.17 8.68
CA LYS A 431 5.63 27.33 8.35
C LYS A 431 4.35 26.99 7.60
N PHE A 432 4.36 25.91 6.82
CA PHE A 432 3.20 25.45 6.04
C PHE A 432 2.27 24.56 6.87
N LEU A 433 2.83 23.82 7.83
CA LEU A 433 2.08 22.96 8.74
C LEU A 433 1.39 23.75 9.85
N ARG A 434 1.95 24.90 10.25
CA ARG A 434 1.43 25.78 11.32
C ARG A 434 0.52 26.89 10.83
N ALA A 435 0.32 27.04 9.52
CA ALA A 435 -0.63 28.00 9.02
C ALA A 435 -2.04 27.56 9.46
N PRO A 436 -2.83 28.41 10.15
CA PRO A 436 -4.20 28.06 10.47
C PRO A 436 -4.95 27.74 9.17
N PRO A 437 -5.89 26.77 9.19
CA PRO A 437 -6.72 26.53 8.02
C PRO A 437 -7.44 27.84 7.67
N SER A 438 -7.08 28.40 6.51
CA SER A 438 -7.73 29.58 5.91
C SER A 438 -9.18 29.28 5.54
#